data_AF-A0A6C7WQJ7-F1
#
_entry.id   AF-A0A6C7WQJ7-F1
#
_cell.length_a   1.000
_cell.length_b   1.000
_cell.length_c   1.000
_cell.angle_alpha   90.00
_cell.angle_beta   90.00
_cell.angle_gamma   90.00
#
_symmetry.space_group_name_H-M   'P 1'
#
loop_
_entity.id
_entity.type
_entity.pdbx_description
1 polymer ?
#
loop_
_entity_poly.entity_id
_entity_poly.type
_entity_poly.pdbx_seq_one_letter_code
_entity_poly.pdbx_strand_id
1 'polypeptide(L)'
;MFPNILIQIREFLLKNKAQLKQYSRDGRINSAFNEDEITNIIYDNFSINLPNARDWFDFSFEESGKFYPVNIKITTTRTIDNLNCKLGIYYALTGDIPSFNNGINWDQYFCNLKTNLKENSKDYYFLIINKNDVQDIFIASLKSLEKISPNGNNLPFQAKWNENRHPVQREFKEAKDFIIKCFADS
;
A
#
# COMPACT_ATOMS: atom_id res chain seq x y z
N MET A 1 11.05 -9.49 2.89
CA MET A 1 11.04 -10.11 1.55
C MET A 1 9.64 -9.94 0.96
N PHE A 2 9.52 -9.56 -0.32
CA PHE A 2 8.22 -9.40 -0.97
C PHE A 2 7.63 -10.78 -1.34
N PRO A 3 6.30 -10.95 -1.30
CA PRO A 3 5.64 -12.19 -1.73
C PRO A 3 5.86 -12.47 -3.21
N ASN A 4 5.99 -13.76 -3.60
CA ASN A 4 6.37 -14.13 -4.97
C ASN A 4 5.28 -13.76 -5.96
N ILE A 5 4.00 -13.95 -5.60
CA ILE A 5 2.88 -13.54 -6.45
C ILE A 5 2.95 -12.04 -6.78
N LEU A 6 3.26 -11.17 -5.83
CA LEU A 6 3.35 -9.72 -6.10
C LEU A 6 4.53 -9.38 -7.02
N ILE A 7 5.65 -10.08 -6.88
CA ILE A 7 6.79 -9.98 -7.80
C ILE A 7 6.36 -10.40 -9.21
N GLN A 8 5.65 -11.52 -9.35
CA GLN A 8 5.15 -11.99 -10.64
C GLN A 8 4.15 -11.01 -11.28
N ILE A 9 3.26 -10.41 -10.49
CA ILE A 9 2.35 -9.35 -10.95
C ILE A 9 3.14 -8.17 -11.52
N ARG A 10 4.15 -7.68 -10.79
CA ARG A 10 5.02 -6.59 -11.26
C ARG A 10 5.70 -6.96 -12.59
N GLU A 11 6.30 -8.14 -12.69
CA GLU A 11 6.97 -8.59 -13.91
C GLU A 11 6.00 -8.77 -15.09
N PHE A 12 4.78 -9.23 -14.82
CA PHE A 12 3.73 -9.35 -15.82
C PHE A 12 3.32 -7.98 -16.38
N LEU A 13 3.12 -6.99 -15.51
CA LEU A 13 2.75 -5.63 -15.93
C LEU A 13 3.86 -4.96 -16.76
N LEU A 14 5.12 -5.17 -16.40
CA LEU A 14 6.28 -4.71 -17.18
C LEU A 14 6.29 -5.29 -18.59
N LYS A 15 6.05 -6.60 -18.73
CA LYS A 15 6.04 -7.31 -20.01
C LYS A 15 4.87 -6.91 -20.91
N ASN A 16 3.68 -6.71 -20.32
CA ASN A 16 2.46 -6.43 -21.09
C ASN A 16 2.27 -4.94 -21.41
N LYS A 17 3.21 -4.07 -21.03
CA LYS A 17 3.20 -2.61 -21.30
C LYS A 17 1.84 -1.99 -20.99
N ALA A 18 1.40 -2.10 -19.73
CA ALA A 18 0.13 -1.53 -19.31
C ALA A 18 -0.03 -0.08 -19.83
N GLN A 19 -1.07 0.15 -20.63
CA GLN A 19 -1.32 1.46 -21.22
C GLN A 19 -2.16 2.29 -20.24
N LEU A 20 -1.55 3.30 -19.64
CA LEU A 20 -2.28 4.27 -18.83
C LEU A 20 -2.99 5.26 -19.74
N LYS A 21 -4.27 5.48 -19.50
CA LYS A 21 -5.11 6.35 -20.31
C LYS A 21 -5.35 7.68 -19.61
N GLN A 22 -5.51 8.73 -20.41
CA GLN A 22 -5.83 10.07 -19.96
C GLN A 22 -7.24 10.44 -20.44
N TYR A 23 -8.24 10.19 -19.59
CA TYR A 23 -9.65 10.42 -19.89
C TYR A 23 -10.12 11.84 -19.50
N SER A 24 -9.43 12.47 -18.55
CA SER A 24 -9.78 13.77 -17.97
C SER A 24 -8.59 14.71 -17.89
N ARG A 25 -8.85 16.02 -17.75
CA ARG A 25 -7.84 17.02 -17.36
C ARG A 25 -7.45 16.88 -15.89
N ASP A 26 -8.31 16.31 -15.06
CA ASP A 26 -8.02 16.03 -13.65
C ASP A 26 -7.18 14.75 -13.53
N GLY A 27 -5.94 14.91 -13.06
CA GLY A 27 -5.01 13.80 -12.87
C GLY A 27 -5.47 12.78 -11.83
N ARG A 28 -6.28 13.16 -10.83
CA ARG A 28 -6.81 12.23 -9.82
C ARG A 28 -7.85 11.29 -10.40
N ILE A 29 -8.75 11.83 -11.23
CA ILE A 29 -9.75 11.02 -11.96
C ILE A 29 -9.03 9.99 -12.83
N ASN A 30 -7.99 10.41 -13.56
CA ASN A 30 -7.20 9.48 -14.37
C ASN A 30 -6.49 8.41 -13.53
N SER A 31 -5.92 8.75 -12.36
CA SER A 31 -5.30 7.76 -11.49
C SER A 31 -6.32 6.71 -11.03
N ALA A 32 -7.51 7.12 -10.58
CA ALA A 32 -8.56 6.19 -10.14
C ALA A 32 -9.03 5.24 -11.27
N PHE A 33 -9.30 5.77 -12.47
CA PHE A 33 -9.67 4.93 -13.61
C PHE A 33 -8.58 3.93 -13.99
N ASN A 34 -7.32 4.37 -13.98
CA ASN A 34 -6.21 3.47 -14.30
C ASN A 34 -5.99 2.45 -13.17
N GLU A 35 -6.25 2.78 -11.91
CA GLU A 35 -6.19 1.84 -10.78
C GLU A 35 -7.22 0.70 -10.98
N ASP A 36 -8.45 1.03 -11.39
CA ASP A 36 -9.47 0.04 -11.74
C ASP A 36 -9.07 -0.82 -12.94
N GLU A 37 -8.56 -0.22 -14.03
CA GLU A 37 -8.12 -0.96 -15.22
C GLU A 37 -6.96 -1.93 -14.89
N ILE A 38 -5.96 -1.48 -14.13
CA ILE A 38 -4.85 -2.32 -13.69
C ILE A 38 -5.34 -3.45 -12.78
N THR A 39 -6.24 -3.15 -11.84
CA THR A 39 -6.80 -4.15 -10.92
C THR A 39 -7.51 -5.27 -11.69
N ASN A 40 -8.32 -4.91 -12.69
CA ASN A 40 -8.98 -5.90 -13.56
C ASN A 40 -7.99 -6.72 -14.37
N ILE A 41 -6.96 -6.09 -14.95
CA ILE A 41 -5.89 -6.81 -15.67
C ILE A 41 -5.19 -7.82 -14.74
N ILE A 42 -4.92 -7.45 -13.50
CA ILE A 42 -4.32 -8.37 -12.52
C ILE A 42 -5.30 -9.51 -12.21
N TYR A 43 -6.58 -9.20 -11.96
CA TYR A 43 -7.62 -10.18 -11.65
C TYR A 43 -7.78 -11.23 -12.75
N ASP A 44 -7.75 -10.82 -14.02
CA ASP A 44 -7.89 -11.74 -15.15
C ASP A 44 -6.70 -12.70 -15.33
N ASN A 45 -5.54 -12.39 -14.72
CA ASN A 45 -4.29 -13.12 -14.94
C ASN A 45 -3.71 -13.79 -13.68
N PHE A 46 -4.21 -13.42 -12.50
CA PHE A 46 -3.73 -13.92 -11.22
C PHE A 46 -4.89 -14.25 -10.29
N SER A 47 -4.72 -15.31 -9.49
CA SER A 47 -5.67 -15.66 -8.43
C SER A 47 -5.58 -14.65 -7.27
N ILE A 48 -6.24 -13.51 -7.44
CA ILE A 48 -6.36 -12.43 -6.45
C ILE A 48 -7.82 -12.26 -6.01
N ASN A 49 -8.02 -11.62 -4.86
CA ASN A 49 -9.31 -11.23 -4.35
C ASN A 49 -9.51 -9.72 -4.55
N LEU A 50 -10.64 -9.36 -5.15
CA LEU A 50 -11.07 -7.97 -5.25
C LEU A 50 -11.69 -7.51 -3.92
N PRO A 51 -11.47 -6.25 -3.53
CA PRO A 51 -12.05 -5.68 -2.32
C PRO A 51 -13.56 -5.55 -2.43
N ASN A 52 -14.25 -5.63 -1.29
CA ASN A 52 -15.58 -5.08 -1.16
C ASN A 52 -15.52 -3.54 -1.14
N ALA A 53 -16.67 -2.89 -1.35
CA ALA A 53 -16.74 -1.43 -1.25
C ALA A 53 -16.23 -0.96 0.13
N ARG A 54 -15.24 -0.05 0.10
CA ARG A 54 -14.57 0.57 1.27
C ARG A 54 -13.55 -0.29 2.01
N ASP A 55 -13.09 -1.39 1.42
CA ASP A 55 -11.90 -2.06 1.94
C ASP A 55 -10.65 -1.17 1.84
N TRP A 56 -9.62 -1.54 2.58
CA TRP A 56 -8.42 -0.75 2.82
C TRP A 56 -7.23 -1.18 1.95
N PHE A 57 -7.50 -1.86 0.85
CA PHE A 57 -6.54 -2.31 -0.15
C PHE A 57 -7.27 -2.37 -1.50
N ASP A 58 -6.54 -2.30 -2.61
CA ASP A 58 -7.12 -2.34 -3.95
C ASP A 58 -7.24 -3.76 -4.48
N PHE A 59 -6.38 -4.67 -4.01
CA PHE A 59 -6.56 -6.12 -4.14
C PHE A 59 -5.80 -6.84 -3.03
N SER A 60 -6.09 -8.13 -2.88
CA SER A 60 -5.33 -8.99 -1.98
C SER A 60 -5.14 -10.38 -2.57
N PHE A 61 -4.26 -11.16 -1.99
CA PHE A 61 -4.11 -12.57 -2.34
C PHE A 61 -3.60 -13.36 -1.15
N GLU A 62 -3.64 -14.69 -1.27
CA GLU A 62 -3.06 -15.60 -0.31
C GLU A 62 -1.85 -16.32 -0.90
N GLU A 63 -0.75 -16.37 -0.16
CA GLU A 63 0.43 -17.13 -0.51
C GLU A 63 0.91 -17.88 0.74
N SER A 64 1.05 -19.21 0.64
CA SER A 64 1.46 -20.06 1.77
C SER A 64 0.62 -19.85 3.05
N GLY A 65 -0.70 -19.66 2.90
CA GLY A 65 -1.64 -19.44 4.02
C GLY A 65 -1.53 -18.07 4.69
N LYS A 66 -0.85 -17.10 4.07
CA LYS A 66 -0.75 -15.72 4.56
C LYS A 66 -1.52 -14.78 3.63
N PHE A 67 -2.21 -13.82 4.23
CA PHE A 67 -2.96 -12.78 3.54
C PHE A 67 -2.04 -11.59 3.18
N TYR A 68 -2.11 -11.12 1.93
CA TYR A 68 -1.30 -10.03 1.41
C TYR A 68 -2.19 -8.91 0.84
N PRO A 69 -2.43 -7.85 1.62
CA PRO A 69 -3.14 -6.66 1.14
C PRO A 69 -2.20 -5.76 0.32
N VAL A 70 -2.68 -5.29 -0.83
CA VAL A 70 -1.89 -4.44 -1.73
C VAL A 70 -2.69 -3.20 -2.12
N ASN A 71 -2.03 -2.04 -2.06
CA ASN A 71 -2.55 -0.79 -2.60
C ASN A 71 -1.77 -0.39 -3.85
N ILE A 72 -2.47 -0.02 -4.91
CA ILE A 72 -1.91 0.45 -6.16
C ILE A 72 -1.72 1.96 -6.05
N LYS A 73 -0.59 2.46 -6.55
CA LYS A 73 -0.30 3.89 -6.60
C LYS A 73 0.12 4.27 -8.01
N ILE A 74 -0.77 4.98 -8.72
CA ILE A 74 -0.48 5.53 -10.05
C ILE A 74 -0.05 6.98 -9.92
N THR A 75 1.25 7.22 -10.08
CA THR A 75 1.90 8.44 -9.58
C THR A 75 3.04 8.91 -10.47
N THR A 76 3.49 10.16 -10.32
CA THR A 76 4.72 10.63 -10.97
C THR A 76 5.99 10.19 -10.23
N THR A 77 5.86 9.61 -9.03
CA THR A 77 6.92 9.28 -8.06
C THR A 77 7.69 10.46 -7.46
N ARG A 78 7.56 11.65 -8.07
CA ARG A 78 8.25 12.89 -7.67
C ARG A 78 7.43 13.75 -6.72
N THR A 79 6.11 13.61 -6.76
CA THR A 79 5.17 14.28 -5.86
C THR A 79 4.93 13.46 -4.60
N ILE A 80 4.34 14.11 -3.61
CA ILE A 80 3.93 13.47 -2.37
C ILE A 80 2.55 12.84 -2.60
N ASP A 81 2.44 11.56 -2.30
CA ASP A 81 1.18 10.82 -2.36
C ASP A 81 0.68 10.47 -0.96
N ASN A 82 -0.64 10.47 -0.81
CA ASN A 82 -1.26 9.89 0.37
C ASN A 82 -1.14 8.36 0.32
N LEU A 83 -0.70 7.76 1.43
CA LEU A 83 -0.55 6.31 1.51
C LEU A 83 -1.89 5.57 1.68
N ASN A 84 -2.93 6.23 2.21
CA ASN A 84 -4.24 5.65 2.54
C ASN A 84 -4.13 4.36 3.34
N CYS A 85 -3.20 4.32 4.31
CA CYS A 85 -2.75 3.08 4.94
C CYS A 85 -3.17 2.91 6.40
N LYS A 86 -4.18 3.64 6.92
CA LYS A 86 -4.59 3.56 8.33
C LYS A 86 -4.86 2.12 8.79
N LEU A 87 -5.71 1.38 8.08
CA LEU A 87 -5.97 -0.03 8.42
C LEU A 87 -4.79 -0.96 8.05
N GLY A 88 -4.00 -0.59 7.04
CA GLY A 88 -2.76 -1.29 6.68
C GLY A 88 -1.69 -1.22 7.78
N ILE A 89 -1.60 -0.11 8.50
CA ILE A 89 -0.76 0.03 9.69
C ILE A 89 -1.21 -0.95 10.76
N TYR A 90 -2.52 -0.99 11.07
CA TYR A 90 -3.05 -1.92 12.06
C TYR A 90 -2.68 -3.35 11.69
N TYR A 91 -2.90 -3.74 10.44
CA TYR A 91 -2.54 -5.07 9.95
C TYR A 91 -1.03 -5.34 10.05
N ALA A 92 -0.18 -4.41 9.63
CA ALA A 92 1.27 -4.59 9.70
C ALA A 92 1.77 -4.71 11.15
N LEU A 93 1.23 -3.95 12.08
CA LEU A 93 1.72 -3.90 13.46
C LEU A 93 1.09 -4.95 14.38
N THR A 94 -0.13 -5.38 14.11
CA THR A 94 -0.80 -6.42 14.91
C THR A 94 -0.72 -7.78 14.23
N GLY A 95 -0.69 -7.83 12.90
CA GLY A 95 -0.86 -9.06 12.14
C GLY A 95 -2.31 -9.54 12.10
N ASP A 96 -3.27 -8.78 12.64
CA ASP A 96 -4.68 -9.14 12.65
C ASP A 96 -5.43 -8.37 11.55
N ILE A 97 -6.35 -9.03 10.86
CA ILE A 97 -7.24 -8.37 9.89
C ILE A 97 -8.16 -7.44 10.70
N PRO A 98 -8.22 -6.13 10.40
CA PRO A 98 -9.07 -5.20 11.13
C PRO A 98 -10.53 -5.63 11.08
N SER A 99 -11.18 -5.78 12.24
CA SER A 99 -12.62 -6.06 12.37
C SER A 99 -13.49 -4.81 12.28
N PHE A 100 -12.88 -3.67 11.97
CA PHE A 100 -13.49 -2.35 11.90
C PHE A 100 -13.10 -1.65 10.60
N ASN A 101 -13.95 -0.72 10.16
CA ASN A 101 -13.73 0.03 8.93
C ASN A 101 -12.84 1.27 9.15
N ASN A 102 -12.43 1.91 8.05
CA ASN A 102 -11.51 3.04 8.07
C ASN A 102 -12.06 4.29 8.82
N GLY A 103 -13.39 4.37 8.96
CA GLY A 103 -14.10 5.44 9.65
C GLY A 103 -14.09 5.36 11.18
N ILE A 104 -13.44 4.36 11.78
CA ILE A 104 -13.21 4.29 13.22
C ILE A 104 -12.56 5.59 13.73
N ASN A 105 -13.03 6.10 14.88
CA ASN A 105 -12.40 7.27 15.52
C ASN A 105 -10.96 6.93 15.93
N TRP A 106 -10.05 7.91 15.86
CA TRP A 106 -8.65 7.77 16.23
C TRP A 106 -8.42 7.24 17.65
N ASP A 107 -9.19 7.66 18.66
CA ASP A 107 -9.03 7.17 20.02
C ASP A 107 -9.26 5.66 20.11
N GLN A 108 -10.36 5.20 19.50
CA GLN A 108 -10.69 3.78 19.42
C GLN A 108 -9.67 3.01 18.58
N TYR A 109 -9.20 3.61 17.48
CA TYR A 109 -8.15 3.02 16.65
C TYR A 109 -6.86 2.80 17.45
N PHE A 110 -6.38 3.80 18.19
CA PHE A 110 -5.16 3.69 18.98
C PHE A 110 -5.32 2.74 20.17
N CYS A 111 -6.49 2.71 20.82
CA CYS A 111 -6.80 1.70 21.83
C CYS A 111 -6.70 0.28 21.26
N ASN A 112 -7.35 0.03 20.11
CA ASN A 112 -7.30 -1.28 19.45
C ASN A 112 -5.88 -1.65 19.01
N LEU A 113 -5.15 -0.70 18.41
CA LEU A 113 -3.78 -0.90 17.97
C LEU A 113 -2.88 -1.27 19.15
N LYS A 114 -2.95 -0.52 20.25
CA LYS A 114 -2.14 -0.77 21.45
C LYS A 114 -2.43 -2.15 22.05
N THR A 115 -3.70 -2.52 22.14
CA THR A 115 -4.12 -3.81 22.74
C THR A 115 -3.65 -5.01 21.93
N ASN A 116 -3.66 -4.92 20.59
CA ASN A 116 -3.37 -6.04 19.71
C ASN A 116 -1.95 -6.01 19.12
N LEU A 117 -1.13 -5.03 19.50
CA LEU A 117 0.24 -4.88 19.02
C LEU A 117 1.08 -6.12 19.40
N LYS A 118 1.59 -6.85 18.41
CA LYS A 118 2.41 -8.04 18.63
C LYS A 118 3.41 -8.23 17.49
N GLU A 119 4.57 -8.76 17.84
CA GLU A 119 5.60 -9.07 16.86
C GLU A 119 5.10 -10.06 15.81
N ASN A 120 5.32 -9.72 14.54
CA ASN A 120 4.84 -10.50 13.41
C ASN A 120 5.58 -10.16 12.11
N SER A 121 5.44 -11.03 11.10
CA SER A 121 6.03 -10.87 9.77
C SER A 121 5.06 -10.33 8.70
N LYS A 122 3.82 -9.96 9.07
CA LYS A 122 2.81 -9.44 8.15
C LYS A 122 3.10 -7.97 7.82
N ASP A 123 2.69 -7.52 6.64
CA ASP A 123 2.96 -6.15 6.18
C ASP A 123 1.86 -5.66 5.23
N TYR A 124 1.87 -4.36 4.93
CA TYR A 124 1.01 -3.73 3.96
C TYR A 124 1.81 -3.29 2.75
N TYR A 125 1.40 -3.74 1.57
CA TYR A 125 2.20 -3.62 0.35
C TYR A 125 1.65 -2.55 -0.58
N PHE A 126 2.56 -2.00 -1.38
CA PHE A 126 2.26 -1.02 -2.41
C PHE A 126 2.78 -1.53 -3.76
N LEU A 127 1.94 -1.46 -4.78
CA LEU A 127 2.34 -1.62 -6.18
C LEU A 127 2.37 -0.22 -6.83
N ILE A 128 3.57 0.29 -7.10
CA ILE A 128 3.77 1.64 -7.61
C ILE A 128 3.95 1.56 -9.12
N ILE A 129 3.16 2.33 -9.85
CA ILE A 129 3.25 2.47 -11.31
C ILE A 129 3.50 3.95 -11.62
N ASN A 130 4.64 4.22 -12.24
CA ASN A 130 4.97 5.58 -12.65
C ASN A 130 4.18 5.96 -13.90
N LYS A 131 3.29 6.96 -13.79
CA LYS A 131 2.44 7.38 -14.90
C LYS A 131 3.18 8.11 -16.02
N ASN A 132 4.40 8.58 -15.77
CA ASN A 132 5.24 9.18 -16.78
C ASN A 132 6.14 8.16 -17.49
N ASP A 133 6.28 6.96 -16.92
CA ASP A 133 7.08 5.87 -17.47
C ASP A 133 6.48 4.52 -17.02
N VAL A 134 5.67 3.90 -17.86
CA VAL A 134 4.99 2.63 -17.56
C VAL A 134 5.93 1.43 -17.49
N GLN A 135 7.23 1.61 -17.75
CA GLN A 135 8.27 0.62 -17.47
C GLN A 135 8.88 0.78 -16.08
N ASP A 136 8.58 1.88 -15.38
CA ASP A 136 8.97 2.12 -14.00
C ASP A 136 7.85 1.66 -13.05
N ILE A 137 7.84 0.34 -12.82
CA ILE A 137 6.95 -0.34 -11.87
C ILE A 137 7.79 -0.99 -10.78
N PHE A 138 7.43 -0.75 -9.52
CA PHE A 138 8.13 -1.33 -8.37
C PHE A 138 7.19 -1.58 -7.20
N ILE A 139 7.69 -2.37 -6.24
CA ILE A 139 6.96 -2.78 -5.06
C ILE A 139 7.62 -2.13 -3.85
N ALA A 140 6.80 -1.68 -2.92
CA ALA A 140 7.24 -1.29 -1.58
C ALA A 140 6.35 -1.94 -0.53
N SER A 141 6.79 -1.94 0.74
CA SER A 141 5.94 -2.30 1.86
C SER A 141 6.14 -1.33 3.02
N LEU A 142 5.10 -1.17 3.84
CA LEU A 142 5.04 -0.17 4.88
C LEU A 142 6.20 -0.29 5.88
N LYS A 143 6.53 -1.51 6.34
CA LYS A 143 7.65 -1.72 7.27
C LYS A 143 9.03 -1.47 6.63
N SER A 144 9.14 -1.53 5.30
CA SER A 144 10.40 -1.38 4.58
C SER A 144 10.59 -0.01 3.93
N LEU A 145 9.66 0.94 4.09
CA LEU A 145 9.81 2.30 3.56
C LEU A 145 11.01 2.99 4.20
N GLU A 146 11.84 3.65 3.40
CA GLU A 146 12.98 4.42 3.90
C GLU A 146 12.50 5.71 4.57
N LYS A 147 11.52 6.39 3.94
CA LYS A 147 11.03 7.68 4.39
C LYS A 147 9.52 7.83 4.21
N ILE A 148 8.85 8.10 5.33
CA ILE A 148 7.44 8.49 5.40
C ILE A 148 7.33 9.83 6.13
N SER A 149 6.22 10.52 5.94
CA SER A 149 5.92 11.75 6.66
C SER A 149 4.46 11.79 7.08
N PRO A 150 4.12 12.47 8.18
CA PRO A 150 2.73 12.69 8.56
C PRO A 150 1.99 13.46 7.48
N ASN A 151 0.67 13.22 7.37
CA ASN A 151 -0.21 13.95 6.47
C ASN A 151 -1.39 14.55 7.24
N GLY A 152 -1.18 15.76 7.79
CA GLY A 152 -2.23 16.45 8.54
C GLY A 152 -3.49 16.80 7.73
N ASN A 153 -3.39 16.88 6.40
CA ASN A 153 -4.55 17.16 5.53
C ASN A 153 -5.39 15.91 5.25
N ASN A 154 -4.75 14.73 5.22
CA ASN A 154 -5.42 13.46 5.03
C ASN A 154 -4.60 12.36 5.71
N LEU A 155 -4.90 12.13 6.99
CA LEU A 155 -4.14 11.21 7.85
C LEU A 155 -4.14 9.76 7.31
N PRO A 156 -3.15 8.92 7.68
CA PRO A 156 -2.07 9.23 8.60
C PRO A 156 -0.82 9.72 7.88
N PHE A 157 -0.43 9.09 6.77
CA PHE A 157 0.90 9.24 6.18
C PHE A 157 0.87 9.61 4.70
N GLN A 158 1.97 10.21 4.28
CA GLN A 158 2.30 10.49 2.91
C GLN A 158 3.75 10.13 2.62
N ALA A 159 4.04 9.84 1.35
CA ALA A 159 5.40 9.53 0.92
C ALA A 159 5.67 10.02 -0.50
N LYS A 160 6.95 10.23 -0.80
CA LYS A 160 7.45 10.42 -2.15
C LYS A 160 8.13 9.14 -2.60
N TRP A 161 7.62 8.52 -3.64
CA TRP A 161 8.05 7.16 -4.00
C TRP A 161 9.47 7.06 -4.54
N ASN A 162 10.02 8.13 -5.11
CA ASN A 162 11.44 8.18 -5.48
C ASN A 162 12.39 8.03 -4.28
N GLU A 163 11.95 8.36 -3.08
CA GLU A 163 12.72 8.23 -1.84
C GLU A 163 12.48 6.87 -1.16
N ASN A 164 11.72 5.96 -1.79
CA ASN A 164 11.31 4.68 -1.22
C ASN A 164 11.43 3.54 -2.24
N ARG A 165 12.38 3.64 -3.18
CA ARG A 165 12.61 2.63 -4.22
C ARG A 165 13.36 1.39 -3.71
N HIS A 166 14.14 1.56 -2.65
CA HIS A 166 14.95 0.51 -2.07
C HIS A 166 14.39 0.13 -0.70
N PRO A 167 14.01 -1.13 -0.49
CA PRO A 167 13.46 -1.55 0.79
C PRO A 167 14.55 -1.55 1.87
N VAL A 168 14.27 -0.89 2.98
CA VAL A 168 15.11 -0.96 4.18
C VAL A 168 14.75 -2.23 4.94
N GLN A 169 15.76 -3.07 5.22
CA GLN A 169 15.57 -4.22 6.11
C GLN A 169 15.51 -3.72 7.55
N ARG A 170 14.45 -4.13 8.27
CA ARG A 170 14.22 -3.78 9.66
C ARG A 170 13.72 -4.99 10.41
N GLU A 171 14.16 -5.13 11.66
CA GLU A 171 13.48 -6.00 12.60
C GLU A 171 12.10 -5.40 12.96
N PHE A 172 11.19 -6.24 13.47
CA PHE A 172 9.83 -5.79 13.78
C PHE A 172 9.83 -4.56 14.70
N LYS A 173 10.69 -4.56 15.73
CA LYS A 173 10.80 -3.46 16.68
C LYS A 173 11.17 -2.14 15.98
N GLU A 174 12.13 -2.17 15.07
CA GLU A 174 12.60 -0.99 14.33
C GLU A 174 11.53 -0.47 13.37
N ALA A 175 10.85 -1.38 12.66
CA ALA A 175 9.76 -1.01 11.76
C ALA A 175 8.57 -0.41 12.53
N LYS A 176 8.24 -1.00 13.69
CA LYS A 176 7.21 -0.48 14.60
C LYS A 176 7.59 0.90 15.12
N ASP A 177 8.81 1.09 15.62
CA ASP A 177 9.27 2.39 16.14
C ASP A 177 9.28 3.46 15.03
N PHE A 178 9.69 3.10 13.80
CA PHE A 178 9.61 3.96 12.61
C PHE A 178 8.18 4.44 12.31
N ILE A 179 7.21 3.51 12.29
CA ILE A 179 5.80 3.81 12.01
C ILE A 179 5.17 4.63 13.15
N ILE A 180 5.37 4.23 14.41
CA ILE A 180 4.77 4.90 15.57
C ILE A 180 5.35 6.30 15.75
N LYS A 181 6.65 6.50 15.48
CA LYS A 181 7.24 7.85 15.48
C LYS A 181 6.54 8.77 14.49
N CYS A 182 6.27 8.29 13.26
CA CYS A 182 5.56 9.10 12.27
C CYS A 182 4.13 9.46 12.70
N PHE A 183 3.43 8.59 13.44
CA PHE A 183 2.16 8.93 14.07
C PHE A 183 2.28 10.01 15.13
N ALA A 184 3.31 9.93 15.98
CA ALA A 184 3.52 10.92 17.04
C ALA A 184 3.79 12.33 16.47
N ASP A 185 4.32 12.39 15.25
CA ASP A 185 4.54 13.63 14.50
C ASP A 185 3.31 14.10 13.69
N SER A 186 2.19 13.35 13.69
CA SER A 186 0.98 13.61 12.89
C SER A 186 -0.02 14.55 13.55
#